data_AF-X1HKV9-F1
#
_entry.id   AF-X1HKV9-F1
#
_cell.length_a   1.000
_cell.length_b   1.000
_cell.length_c   1.000
_cell.angle_alpha   90.00
_cell.angle_beta   90.00
_cell.angle_gamma   90.00
#
_symmetry.space_group_name_H-M   'P 1'
#
loop_
_entity.id
_entity.type
_entity.pdbx_description
1 polymer ?
#
loop_
_entity_poly.entity_id
_entity_poly.type
_entity_poly.pdbx_seq_one_letter_code
_entity_poly.pdbx_strand_id
1 'polypeptide(L)'
;MGEKKMKLIQNYENLLRFYKADEEFFSKEGFGFSIADRILHIALLYPWDAYYLFYYAKRIPDKGGYLEIGGGYGSSTLCVHLATQLVETTVNLVTIDPFVPFDGGRNASKAHFIENTKDIPHLRVIDCASDV
;
A
#
# COMPACT_ATOMS: atom_id res chain seq x y z
N MET A 1 22.65 3.32 -11.96
CA MET A 1 21.26 3.80 -11.76
C MET A 1 20.24 3.20 -12.75
N GLY A 2 20.64 2.36 -13.74
CA GLY A 2 19.73 1.85 -14.78
C GLY A 2 18.98 0.54 -14.46
N GLU A 3 19.62 -0.45 -13.84
CA GLU A 3 19.04 -1.81 -13.72
C GLU A 3 17.91 -1.92 -12.69
N LYS A 4 18.03 -1.27 -11.52
CA LYS A 4 17.00 -1.31 -10.48
C LYS A 4 15.69 -0.66 -10.92
N LYS A 5 15.80 0.50 -11.58
CA LYS A 5 14.64 1.21 -12.13
C LYS A 5 13.94 0.37 -13.21
N MET A 6 14.71 -0.28 -14.08
CA MET A 6 14.16 -1.23 -15.06
C MET A 6 13.46 -2.42 -14.39
N LYS A 7 14.04 -2.99 -13.33
CA LYS A 7 13.42 -4.11 -12.60
C LYS A 7 12.11 -3.70 -11.93
N LEU A 8 12.02 -2.49 -11.37
CA LEU A 8 10.80 -1.97 -10.78
C LEU A 8 9.71 -1.76 -11.85
N ILE A 9 10.06 -1.17 -12.99
CA ILE A 9 9.14 -0.99 -14.13
C ILE A 9 8.64 -2.35 -14.63
N GLN A 10 9.55 -3.31 -14.83
CA GLN A 10 9.20 -4.65 -15.28
C GLN A 10 8.30 -5.37 -14.27
N ASN A 11 8.56 -5.21 -12.97
CA ASN A 11 7.71 -5.75 -11.92
C ASN A 11 6.31 -5.15 -11.97
N TYR A 12 6.19 -3.82 -12.04
CA TYR A 12 4.90 -3.14 -12.15
C TYR A 12 4.11 -3.59 -13.40
N GLU A 13 4.74 -3.64 -14.58
CA GLU A 13 4.08 -4.11 -15.79
C GLU A 13 3.58 -5.56 -15.66
N ASN A 14 4.37 -6.42 -15.01
CA ASN A 14 3.97 -7.81 -14.75
C ASN A 14 2.78 -7.88 -13.78
N LEU A 15 2.82 -7.13 -12.68
CA LEU A 15 1.73 -7.05 -11.71
C LEU A 15 0.45 -6.51 -12.36
N LEU A 16 0.58 -5.50 -13.23
CA LEU A 16 -0.56 -4.94 -13.96
C LEU A 16 -1.16 -5.95 -14.95
N ARG A 17 -0.33 -6.78 -15.61
CA ARG A 17 -0.83 -7.88 -16.45
C ARG A 17 -1.59 -8.91 -15.63
N PHE A 18 -1.10 -9.27 -14.45
CA PHE A 18 -1.82 -10.17 -13.53
C PHE A 18 -3.14 -9.55 -13.07
N TYR A 19 -3.15 -8.26 -12.72
CA TYR A 19 -4.39 -7.56 -12.39
C TYR A 19 -5.40 -7.63 -13.55
N LYS A 20 -4.97 -7.30 -14.77
CA LYS A 20 -5.83 -7.28 -15.96
C LYS A 20 -6.41 -8.65 -16.32
N ALA A 21 -5.72 -9.74 -15.97
CA ALA A 21 -6.23 -11.09 -16.19
C ALA A 21 -7.51 -11.38 -15.39
N ASP A 22 -7.65 -10.76 -14.21
CA ASP A 22 -8.74 -10.99 -13.26
C ASP A 22 -9.55 -9.70 -12.97
N GLU A 23 -9.41 -8.66 -13.81
CA GLU A 23 -9.94 -7.32 -13.53
C GLU A 23 -11.46 -7.29 -13.33
N GLU A 24 -12.21 -8.08 -14.10
CA GLU A 24 -13.67 -8.17 -13.96
C GLU A 24 -14.05 -8.69 -12.56
N PHE A 25 -13.28 -9.64 -12.02
CA PHE A 25 -13.50 -10.19 -10.69
C PHE A 25 -13.19 -9.14 -9.62
N PHE A 26 -12.04 -8.49 -9.70
CA PHE A 26 -11.63 -7.45 -8.74
C PHE A 26 -12.60 -6.26 -8.71
N SER A 27 -13.06 -5.83 -9.88
CA SER A 27 -13.93 -4.67 -10.04
C SER A 27 -15.31 -4.88 -9.41
N LYS A 28 -15.80 -6.12 -9.28
CA LYS A 28 -17.08 -6.43 -8.60
C LYS A 28 -17.10 -5.98 -7.14
N GLU A 29 -15.93 -5.95 -6.51
CA GLU A 29 -15.78 -5.46 -5.13
C GLU A 29 -15.34 -3.99 -5.07
N GLY A 30 -15.20 -3.30 -6.20
CA GLY A 30 -14.73 -1.92 -6.27
C GLY A 30 -13.21 -1.76 -6.25
N PHE A 31 -12.43 -2.86 -6.30
CA PHE A 31 -10.99 -2.80 -6.53
C PHE A 31 -10.71 -2.60 -8.03
N GLY A 32 -11.11 -1.44 -8.54
CA GLY A 32 -10.99 -1.09 -9.95
C GLY A 32 -9.59 -0.60 -10.33
N PHE A 33 -9.38 -0.39 -11.64
CA PHE A 33 -8.08 -0.08 -12.22
C PHE A 33 -7.39 1.13 -11.57
N SER A 34 -8.13 2.20 -11.27
CA SER A 34 -7.57 3.42 -10.67
C SER A 34 -6.97 3.18 -9.27
N ILE A 35 -7.55 2.26 -8.50
CA ILE A 35 -7.04 1.87 -7.18
C ILE A 35 -5.86 0.93 -7.37
N ALA A 36 -6.05 -0.13 -8.17
CA ALA A 36 -5.01 -1.13 -8.42
C ALA A 36 -3.74 -0.50 -8.98
N ASP A 37 -3.85 0.41 -9.96
CA ASP A 37 -2.72 1.12 -10.56
C ASP A 37 -1.87 1.84 -9.51
N ARG A 38 -2.52 2.61 -8.63
CA ARG A 38 -1.84 3.33 -7.53
C ARG A 38 -1.10 2.38 -6.58
N ILE A 39 -1.75 1.28 -6.18
CA ILE A 39 -1.15 0.32 -5.24
C ILE A 39 0.02 -0.43 -5.88
N LEU A 40 -0.16 -0.89 -7.12
CA LEU A 40 0.85 -1.69 -7.83
C LEU A 40 2.05 -0.84 -8.24
N HIS A 41 1.87 0.47 -8.48
CA HIS A 41 2.98 1.39 -8.80
C HIS A 41 3.97 1.58 -7.64
N ILE A 42 3.49 1.47 -6.39
CA ILE A 42 4.32 1.55 -5.18
C ILE A 42 5.10 0.24 -4.92
N ALA A 43 4.62 -0.86 -5.50
CA ALA A 43 5.25 -2.17 -5.58
C ALA A 43 5.78 -2.76 -4.24
N LEU A 44 4.88 -3.40 -3.48
CA LEU A 44 5.21 -4.40 -2.42
C LEU A 44 4.15 -5.51 -2.27
N LEU A 45 3.11 -5.52 -3.11
CA LEU A 45 1.99 -6.47 -3.03
C LEU A 45 1.70 -7.09 -4.39
N TYR A 46 1.39 -8.39 -4.40
CA TYR A 46 0.80 -9.05 -5.55
C TYR A 46 -0.67 -8.64 -5.72
N PRO A 47 -1.26 -8.61 -6.94
CA PRO A 47 -2.63 -8.11 -7.13
C PRO A 47 -3.69 -8.82 -6.29
N TRP A 48 -3.57 -10.14 -6.12
CA TRP A 48 -4.46 -10.92 -5.26
C TRP A 48 -4.31 -10.55 -3.79
N ASP A 49 -3.09 -10.32 -3.29
CA ASP A 49 -2.86 -9.88 -1.90
C ASP A 49 -3.45 -8.48 -1.67
N ALA A 50 -3.22 -7.57 -2.62
CA ALA A 50 -3.80 -6.22 -2.60
C ALA A 50 -5.34 -6.28 -2.62
N TYR A 51 -5.92 -7.15 -3.44
CA TYR A 51 -7.36 -7.37 -3.50
C TYR A 51 -7.91 -7.93 -2.18
N TYR A 52 -7.27 -8.94 -1.57
CA TYR A 52 -7.75 -9.48 -0.30
C TYR A 52 -7.67 -8.44 0.80
N LEU A 53 -6.57 -7.68 0.88
CA LEU A 53 -6.44 -6.57 1.81
C LEU A 53 -7.55 -5.55 1.60
N PHE A 54 -7.80 -5.13 0.36
CA PHE A 54 -8.87 -4.22 -0.01
C PHE A 54 -10.25 -4.75 0.41
N TYR A 55 -10.53 -6.02 0.11
CA TYR A 55 -11.77 -6.69 0.43
C TYR A 55 -12.06 -6.67 1.93
N TYR A 56 -11.08 -7.03 2.76
CA TYR A 56 -11.25 -7.02 4.22
C TYR A 56 -11.25 -5.60 4.81
N ALA A 57 -10.47 -4.67 4.26
CA ALA A 57 -10.39 -3.30 4.74
C ALA A 57 -11.75 -2.57 4.71
N LYS A 58 -12.58 -2.81 3.67
CA LYS A 58 -13.95 -2.28 3.59
C LYS A 58 -14.86 -2.72 4.74
N ARG A 59 -14.48 -3.77 5.47
CA ARG A 59 -15.29 -4.38 6.54
C ARG A 59 -14.81 -3.98 7.93
N ILE A 60 -13.76 -3.18 8.03
CA ILE A 60 -13.36 -2.58 9.30
C ILE A 60 -14.52 -1.67 9.75
N PRO A 61 -15.02 -1.81 11.00
CA PRO A 61 -16.13 -0.98 11.48
C PRO A 61 -15.71 0.49 11.56
N ASP A 62 -16.70 1.40 11.54
CA ASP A 62 -16.43 2.82 11.75
C ASP A 62 -15.73 3.07 13.09
N LYS A 63 -14.68 3.89 13.03
CA LYS A 63 -13.72 4.16 14.10
C LYS A 63 -12.97 2.92 14.61
N GLY A 64 -13.02 1.82 13.85
CA GLY A 64 -12.18 0.65 14.05
C GLY A 64 -10.70 0.97 13.83
N GLY A 65 -9.85 -0.02 14.08
CA GLY A 65 -8.41 0.12 13.94
C GLY A 65 -7.83 -0.81 12.88
N TYR A 66 -6.81 -0.33 12.18
CA TYR A 66 -5.91 -1.17 11.40
C TYR A 66 -4.47 -0.88 11.83
N LEU A 67 -3.75 -1.96 12.14
CA LEU A 67 -2.35 -1.93 12.51
C LEU A 67 -1.55 -2.67 11.46
N GLU A 68 -0.57 -1.99 10.88
CA GLU A 68 0.44 -2.58 10.01
C GLU A 68 1.80 -2.62 10.71
N ILE A 69 2.47 -3.76 10.62
CA ILE A 69 3.85 -3.95 11.04
C ILE A 69 4.66 -4.23 9.78
N GLY A 70 5.64 -3.38 9.47
CA GLY A 70 6.38 -3.45 8.20
C GLY A 70 5.61 -2.79 7.05
N GLY A 71 5.31 -1.50 7.16
CA GLY A 71 4.64 -0.71 6.12
C GLY A 71 5.46 -0.48 4.84
N GLY A 72 6.77 -0.71 4.84
CA GLY A 72 7.63 -0.59 3.67
C GLY A 72 7.47 0.77 2.97
N TYR A 73 6.98 0.76 1.72
CA TYR A 73 6.71 1.97 0.92
C TYR A 73 5.25 2.43 0.98
N GLY A 74 4.42 1.81 1.81
CA GLY A 74 3.07 2.26 2.12
C GLY A 74 1.96 1.76 1.20
N SER A 75 2.24 0.84 0.27
CA SER A 75 1.21 0.32 -0.67
C SER A 75 0.03 -0.32 0.05
N SER A 76 0.29 -1.09 1.11
CA SER A 76 -0.74 -1.78 1.90
C SER A 76 -1.58 -0.80 2.71
N THR A 77 -0.93 0.09 3.48
CA THR A 77 -1.62 1.17 4.22
C THR A 77 -2.47 2.04 3.28
N LEU A 78 -1.95 2.41 2.10
CA LEU A 78 -2.72 3.14 1.09
C LEU A 78 -3.91 2.31 0.58
N CYS A 79 -3.74 1.01 0.34
CA CYS A 79 -4.80 0.12 -0.09
C CYS A 79 -5.95 0.10 0.92
N VAL A 80 -5.64 -0.04 2.22
CA VAL A 80 -6.64 0.01 3.29
C VAL A 80 -7.36 1.36 3.30
N HIS A 81 -6.63 2.46 3.21
CA HIS A 81 -7.24 3.79 3.17
C HIS A 81 -8.23 3.93 2.01
N LEU A 82 -7.83 3.60 0.78
CA LEU A 82 -8.70 3.70 -0.40
C LEU A 82 -9.93 2.78 -0.29
N ALA A 83 -9.77 1.59 0.29
CA ALA A 83 -10.89 0.70 0.57
C ALA A 83 -11.89 1.33 1.55
N THR A 84 -11.41 1.94 2.63
CA THR A 84 -12.27 2.57 3.64
C THR A 84 -12.97 3.83 3.12
N GLN A 85 -12.30 4.60 2.24
CA GLN A 85 -12.93 5.74 1.57
C GLN A 85 -14.08 5.31 0.65
N LEU A 86 -13.95 4.17 -0.05
CA LEU A 86 -15.00 3.67 -0.94
C LEU A 86 -16.31 3.37 -0.19
N VAL A 87 -16.23 2.97 1.07
CA VAL A 87 -17.38 2.64 1.92
C VAL A 87 -17.69 3.73 2.95
N GLU A 88 -17.06 4.91 2.83
CA GLU A 88 -17.27 6.08 3.69
C GLU A 88 -17.02 5.83 5.19
N THR A 89 -16.12 4.88 5.51
CA THR A 89 -15.79 4.52 6.89
C THR A 89 -14.53 5.25 7.35
N THR A 90 -14.56 5.81 8.57
CA THR A 90 -13.35 6.36 9.20
C THR A 90 -12.62 5.26 9.97
N VAL A 91 -11.34 5.03 9.68
CA VAL A 91 -10.53 4.00 10.35
C VAL A 91 -9.28 4.64 10.98
N ASN A 92 -8.93 4.19 12.19
CA ASN A 92 -7.68 4.55 12.84
C ASN A 92 -6.54 3.72 12.25
N LEU A 93 -5.72 4.35 11.41
CA LEU A 93 -4.59 3.70 10.74
C LEU A 93 -3.30 3.93 11.52
N VAL A 94 -2.63 2.83 11.86
CA VAL A 94 -1.33 2.84 12.55
C VAL A 94 -0.35 1.97 11.78
N THR A 95 0.82 2.52 11.46
CA THR A 95 1.93 1.78 10.86
C THR A 95 3.12 1.80 11.80
N ILE A 96 3.71 0.64 12.05
CA ILE A 96 4.96 0.48 12.79
C ILE A 96 6.01 -0.07 11.81
N ASP A 97 7.08 0.69 11.57
CA ASP A 97 8.15 0.25 10.67
C ASP A 97 9.49 0.84 11.10
N PRO A 98 10.58 0.06 11.12
CA PRO A 98 11.92 0.61 11.33
C PRO A 98 12.49 1.34 10.09
N PHE A 99 11.76 1.33 8.99
CA PHE A 99 12.13 1.78 7.64
C PHE A 99 13.50 1.25 7.21
N VAL A 100 13.78 -0.02 7.54
CA VAL A 100 15.05 -0.67 7.18
C VAL A 100 15.15 -0.69 5.66
N PRO A 101 16.26 -0.23 5.09
CA PRO A 101 16.35 -0.03 3.65
C PRO A 101 16.30 -1.33 2.86
N PHE A 102 15.39 -1.37 1.88
CA PHE A 102 15.42 -2.35 0.80
C PHE A 102 16.31 -1.87 -0.37
N ASP A 103 16.41 -0.55 -0.58
CA ASP A 103 17.37 0.09 -1.47
C ASP A 103 17.58 1.58 -1.15
N GLY A 104 18.84 2.00 -0.94
CA GLY A 104 19.19 3.43 -0.86
C GLY A 104 19.26 4.06 0.54
N GLY A 105 19.09 3.28 1.61
CA GLY A 105 19.24 3.74 3.00
C GLY A 105 17.91 4.10 3.67
N ARG A 106 17.84 4.01 5.01
CA ARG A 106 16.60 4.14 5.82
C ARG A 106 15.77 5.38 5.45
N ASN A 107 16.46 6.50 5.25
CA ASN A 107 15.82 7.78 4.92
C ASN A 107 15.05 7.75 3.60
N ALA A 108 15.52 6.98 2.62
CA ALA A 108 14.83 6.84 1.34
C ALA A 108 13.52 6.05 1.51
N SER A 109 13.56 4.91 2.22
CA SER A 109 12.39 4.09 2.46
C SER A 109 11.30 4.84 3.24
N LYS A 110 11.70 5.58 4.28
CA LYS A 110 10.77 6.45 5.03
C LYS A 110 10.20 7.57 4.16
N ALA A 111 11.02 8.24 3.35
CA ALA A 111 10.54 9.29 2.46
C ALA A 111 9.52 8.78 1.44
N HIS A 112 9.78 7.60 0.85
CA HIS A 112 8.83 6.94 -0.05
C HIS A 112 7.51 6.60 0.64
N PHE A 113 7.57 6.03 1.85
CA PHE A 113 6.37 5.78 2.64
C PHE A 113 5.55 7.06 2.83
N ILE A 114 6.18 8.12 3.36
CA ILE A 114 5.49 9.38 3.66
C ILE A 114 4.88 9.99 2.41
N GLU A 115 5.60 10.00 1.28
CA GLU A 115 5.07 10.52 0.01
C GLU A 115 3.86 9.72 -0.49
N ASN A 116 3.92 8.39 -0.41
CA ASN A 116 2.85 7.52 -0.88
C ASN A 116 1.61 7.53 0.03
N THR A 117 1.77 7.88 1.31
CA THR A 117 0.68 7.94 2.29
C THR A 117 0.28 9.36 2.69
N LYS A 118 0.79 10.40 2.01
CA LYS A 118 0.60 11.80 2.41
C LYS A 118 -0.86 12.27 2.46
N ASP A 119 -1.73 11.62 1.67
CA ASP A 119 -3.15 11.97 1.57
C ASP A 119 -4.00 11.26 2.64
N ILE A 120 -3.41 10.39 3.46
CA ILE A 120 -4.12 9.63 4.49
C ILE A 120 -4.25 10.50 5.75
N PRO A 121 -5.44 11.03 6.07
CA PRO A 121 -5.61 11.87 7.24
C PRO A 121 -5.43 11.06 8.51
N HIS A 122 -4.77 11.64 9.51
CA HIS A 122 -4.58 11.05 10.84
C HIS A 122 -3.82 9.72 10.89
N LEU A 123 -3.09 9.35 9.82
CA LEU A 123 -2.19 8.20 9.84
C LEU A 123 -1.14 8.36 10.95
N ARG A 124 -1.09 7.40 11.88
CA ARG A 124 -0.07 7.36 12.91
C ARG A 124 1.09 6.47 12.46
N VAL A 125 2.25 7.09 12.27
CA VAL A 125 3.49 6.36 11.94
C VAL A 125 4.36 6.26 13.20
N ILE A 126 4.72 5.04 13.58
CA ILE A 126 5.66 4.74 14.65
C ILE A 126 6.94 4.23 14.00
N ASP A 127 7.95 5.10 13.95
CA ASP A 127 9.29 4.74 13.51
C ASP A 127 10.00 4.01 14.67
N CYS A 128 10.22 2.70 14.53
CA CYS A 128 10.79 1.86 15.60
C CYS A 128 12.27 1.54 15.42
N ALA A 129 12.95 2.18 14.46
CA ALA A 129 14.39 2.02 14.37
C ALA A 129 15.08 2.74 15.53
N SER A 130 15.97 2.02 16.21
CA SER A 130 16.83 2.57 17.25
C SER A 130 17.82 3.57 16.66
N ASP A 131 18.04 4.69 17.34
CA ASP A 131 19.13 5.62 17.06
C ASP A 131 20.46 4.93 17.43
N VAL A 132 20.98 4.08 16.55
CA VAL A 132 22.32 3.45 16.66
C VAL A 132 23.18 3.84 15.48
#